data_AF-E2A9G5-F1
#
_entry.id   AF-E2A9G5-F1
#
_cell.length_a   1.000
_cell.length_b   1.000
_cell.length_c   1.000
_cell.angle_alpha   90.00
_cell.angle_beta   90.00
_cell.angle_gamma   90.00
#
_symmetry.space_group_name_H-M   'P 1'
#
loop_
_entity.id
_entity.type
_entity.pdbx_description
1 polymer ?
#
loop_
_entity_poly.entity_id
_entity_poly.type
_entity_poly.pdbx_seq_one_letter_code
_entity_poly.pdbx_strand_id
1 'polypeptide(L)'
;LYNLPPVNRKSSAELHALRDKTDRALSALKRLNRTQDEILNDILVYFVSLKLDPDTCRAWKLKTGSESTPSNYDDLINLISSRALALEELSPSVANKSRPTVKANNATLSNQSPGQCTLCKKPHSFNKCPQFLNKSPSQRHELIKNSNRCFNCLGIKHSIQECKSKFKYRTCQKKHHFLLHLDSI
;
A
#
# COMPACT_ATOMS: atom_id res chain seq x y z
N LEU A 1 -1.80 24.79 -7.93
CA LEU A 1 -3.10 24.22 -8.41
C LEU A 1 -4.08 23.98 -7.26
N TYR A 2 -3.66 23.42 -6.12
CA TYR A 2 -4.56 23.17 -4.97
C TYR A 2 -5.30 24.41 -4.43
N ASN A 3 -4.63 25.56 -4.31
CA ASN A 3 -5.19 26.79 -3.72
C ASN A 3 -5.62 27.83 -4.76
N LEU A 4 -6.20 27.40 -5.89
CA LEU A 4 -6.72 28.35 -6.88
C LEU A 4 -8.04 28.97 -6.39
N PRO A 5 -8.25 30.29 -6.58
CA PRO A 5 -9.48 30.95 -6.15
C PRO A 5 -10.67 30.49 -7.00
N PRO A 6 -11.84 30.21 -6.39
CA PRO A 6 -13.05 29.91 -7.15
C PRO A 6 -13.59 31.18 -7.81
N VAL A 7 -14.21 31.01 -8.98
CA VAL A 7 -14.94 32.08 -9.68
C VAL A 7 -16.42 31.89 -9.39
N ASN A 8 -16.97 32.70 -8.48
CA ASN A 8 -18.32 32.50 -7.93
C ASN A 8 -19.38 33.39 -8.58
N ARG A 9 -18.96 34.29 -9.48
CA ARG A 9 -19.85 35.19 -10.21
C ARG A 9 -19.36 35.41 -11.62
N LYS A 10 -20.23 35.94 -12.48
CA LYS A 10 -19.87 36.39 -13.83
C LYS A 10 -18.99 37.64 -13.73
N SER A 11 -17.67 37.44 -13.71
CA SER A 11 -16.67 38.50 -13.59
C SER A 11 -15.49 38.21 -14.51
N SER A 12 -15.27 39.07 -15.50
CA SER A 12 -14.11 38.99 -16.40
C SER A 12 -12.79 39.07 -15.61
N ALA A 13 -12.73 39.96 -14.61
CA ALA A 13 -11.55 40.11 -13.76
C ALA A 13 -11.22 38.84 -12.97
N GLU A 14 -12.23 38.12 -12.45
CA GLU A 14 -12.01 36.86 -11.73
C GLU A 14 -11.55 35.73 -12.66
N LEU A 15 -12.06 35.69 -13.89
CA LEU A 15 -11.60 34.74 -14.92
C LEU A 15 -10.14 34.99 -15.32
N HIS A 16 -9.76 36.25 -15.56
CA HIS A 16 -8.37 36.61 -15.83
C HIS A 16 -7.45 36.25 -14.66
N ALA A 17 -7.87 36.55 -13.42
CA ALA A 17 -7.09 36.21 -12.24
C ALA A 17 -6.90 34.69 -12.05
N LEU A 18 -7.93 33.88 -12.31
CA LEU A 18 -7.83 32.42 -12.27
C LEU A 18 -6.87 31.89 -13.35
N ARG A 19 -7.00 32.37 -14.58
CA ARG A 19 -6.11 32.00 -15.69
C ARG A 19 -4.67 32.31 -15.34
N ASP A 20 -4.38 33.55 -14.96
CA ASP A 20 -3.01 34.02 -14.71
C ASP A 20 -2.36 33.25 -13.55
N LYS A 21 -3.12 32.94 -12.49
CA LYS A 21 -2.63 32.10 -11.38
C LYS A 21 -2.37 30.67 -11.80
N THR A 22 -3.21 30.11 -12.67
CA THR A 22 -3.03 28.75 -13.21
C THR A 22 -1.78 28.68 -14.08
N ASP A 23 -1.59 29.63 -14.98
CA ASP A 23 -0.42 29.70 -15.86
C ASP A 23 0.88 29.90 -15.09
N ARG A 24 0.86 30.74 -14.05
CA ARG A 24 2.01 30.90 -13.14
C ARG A 24 2.36 29.59 -12.44
N ALA A 25 1.36 28.86 -11.95
CA ALA A 25 1.56 27.56 -11.29
C ALA A 25 2.11 26.51 -12.26
N LEU A 26 1.54 26.41 -13.47
CA LEU A 26 2.01 25.48 -14.49
C LEU A 26 3.41 25.83 -14.98
N SER A 27 3.69 27.12 -15.21
CA SER A 27 5.03 27.59 -15.57
C SER A 27 6.05 27.29 -14.49
N ALA A 28 5.68 27.36 -13.22
CA ALA A 28 6.55 26.96 -12.12
C ALA A 28 6.85 25.46 -12.12
N LEU A 29 5.83 24.62 -12.34
CA LEU A 29 5.99 23.17 -12.44
C LEU A 29 6.85 22.77 -13.64
N LYS A 30 6.67 23.40 -14.80
CA LYS A 30 7.48 23.16 -16.02
C LYS A 30 8.95 23.53 -15.87
N ARG A 31 9.29 24.44 -14.95
CA ARG A 31 10.68 24.78 -14.63
C ARG A 31 11.36 23.76 -13.72
N LEU A 32 10.59 22.90 -13.06
CA LEU A 32 11.15 21.75 -12.38
C LEU A 32 11.67 20.82 -13.47
N ASN A 33 12.94 20.42 -13.40
CA ASN A 33 13.56 19.48 -14.34
C ASN A 33 13.05 18.05 -14.07
N ARG A 34 11.73 17.87 -14.14
CA ARG A 34 10.99 16.66 -13.81
C ARG A 34 10.07 16.30 -14.97
N THR A 35 9.83 15.01 -15.15
CA THR A 35 8.91 14.52 -16.17
C THR A 35 7.45 14.80 -15.77
N GLN A 36 6.54 14.73 -16.74
CA GLN A 36 5.11 14.87 -16.47
C GLN A 36 4.60 13.84 -15.45
N ASP A 37 5.12 12.61 -15.51
CA ASP A 37 4.75 11.54 -14.59
C ASP A 37 5.25 11.79 -13.17
N GLU A 38 6.45 12.34 -13.00
CA GLU A 38 6.98 12.74 -11.70
C GLU A 38 6.18 13.89 -11.08
N ILE A 39 5.78 14.88 -11.89
CA ILE A 39 4.93 15.98 -11.44
C ILE A 39 3.56 15.46 -11.02
N LEU A 40 2.96 14.55 -11.81
CA LEU A 40 1.70 13.91 -11.44
C LEU A 40 1.83 13.14 -10.13
N ASN A 41 2.93 12.39 -9.97
CA ASN A 41 3.25 11.65 -8.76
C ASN A 41 3.32 12.57 -7.53
N ASP A 42 4.08 13.67 -7.61
CA ASP A 42 4.20 14.65 -6.52
C ASP A 42 2.83 15.23 -6.13
N ILE A 43 2.02 15.56 -7.13
CA ILE A 43 0.68 16.09 -6.95
C ILE A 43 -0.21 15.06 -6.23
N LEU A 44 -0.19 13.80 -6.65
CA LEU A 44 -0.96 12.72 -6.03
C LEU A 44 -0.54 12.47 -4.58
N VAL A 45 0.78 12.41 -4.33
CA VAL A 45 1.33 12.28 -2.97
C VAL A 45 0.83 13.41 -2.08
N TYR A 46 0.91 14.66 -2.56
CA TYR A 46 0.43 15.82 -1.83
C TYR A 46 -1.05 15.70 -1.49
N PHE A 47 -1.91 15.48 -2.50
CA PHE A 47 -3.37 15.42 -2.30
C PHE A 47 -3.80 14.30 -1.36
N VAL A 48 -3.21 13.11 -1.48
CA VAL A 48 -3.56 11.99 -0.60
C VAL A 48 -3.03 12.24 0.82
N SER A 49 -1.83 12.82 0.97
CA SER A 49 -1.27 13.14 2.29
C SER A 49 -2.14 14.13 3.09
N LEU A 50 -2.84 15.04 2.41
CA LEU A 50 -3.80 15.97 3.02
C LEU A 50 -5.05 15.28 3.59
N LYS A 51 -5.32 14.03 3.20
CA LYS A 51 -6.50 13.26 3.62
C LYS A 51 -6.19 12.22 4.69
N LEU A 52 -4.93 12.09 5.10
CA LEU A 52 -4.51 11.15 6.13
C LEU A 52 -4.79 11.70 7.53
N ASP A 53 -5.11 10.80 8.46
CA ASP A 53 -5.13 11.12 9.88
C ASP A 53 -3.71 11.51 10.39
N PRO A 54 -3.61 12.24 11.51
CA PRO A 54 -2.34 12.72 12.02
C PRO A 54 -1.28 11.63 12.23
N ASP A 55 -1.70 10.43 12.68
CA ASP A 55 -0.77 9.34 12.98
C ASP A 55 -0.23 8.70 11.70
N THR A 56 -1.11 8.45 10.71
CA THR A 56 -0.68 7.96 9.39
C THR A 56 0.19 8.98 8.67
N CYS A 57 -0.12 10.28 8.79
CA CYS A 57 0.69 11.37 8.23
C CYS A 57 2.09 11.43 8.87
N ARG A 58 2.19 11.27 10.19
CA ARG A 58 3.48 11.19 10.89
C ARG A 58 4.29 9.99 10.40
N ALA A 59 3.67 8.81 10.30
CA ALA A 59 4.34 7.61 9.80
C ALA A 59 4.85 7.79 8.36
N TRP A 60 4.05 8.43 7.50
CA TRP A 60 4.46 8.81 6.15
C TRP A 60 5.69 9.72 6.16
N LYS A 61 5.64 10.84 6.90
CA LYS A 61 6.76 11.80 6.99
C LYS A 61 8.04 11.20 7.53
N LEU A 62 7.94 10.28 8.50
CA LEU A 62 9.10 9.55 9.04
C LEU A 62 9.74 8.64 7.99
N LYS A 63 8.92 7.95 7.18
CA LYS A 63 9.42 7.12 6.07
C LYS A 63 10.11 7.98 5.01
N THR A 64 9.52 9.12 4.63
CA THR A 64 10.07 10.00 3.58
C THR A 64 11.23 10.87 4.04
N GLY A 65 11.35 11.18 5.33
CA GLY A 65 12.42 12.03 5.88
C GLY A 65 13.81 11.40 5.88
N SER A 66 13.90 10.10 5.52
CA SER A 66 15.13 9.31 5.58
C SER A 66 15.77 9.07 4.21
N GLU A 67 15.08 9.37 3.11
CA GLU A 67 15.53 9.06 1.75
C GLU A 67 15.81 10.34 0.94
N SER A 68 16.97 10.39 0.29
CA SER A 68 17.37 11.48 -0.61
C SER A 68 16.61 11.49 -1.95
N THR A 69 15.74 10.50 -2.17
CA THR A 69 14.96 10.34 -3.40
C THR A 69 13.52 10.84 -3.19
N PRO A 70 12.92 11.53 -4.18
CA PRO A 70 11.52 11.94 -4.11
C PRO A 70 10.61 10.72 -3.94
N SER A 71 9.85 10.69 -2.86
CA SER A 71 8.97 9.56 -2.54
C SER A 71 7.88 9.40 -3.59
N ASN A 72 7.66 8.17 -4.04
CA ASN A 72 6.65 7.86 -5.06
C ASN A 72 5.27 7.60 -4.43
N TYR A 73 4.23 7.71 -5.24
CA TYR A 73 2.83 7.50 -4.87
C TYR A 73 2.57 6.05 -4.47
N ASP A 74 3.28 5.10 -5.08
CA ASP A 74 3.16 3.69 -4.73
C ASP A 74 3.59 3.43 -3.28
N ASP A 75 4.64 4.10 -2.81
CA ASP A 75 5.12 4.04 -1.43
C ASP A 75 4.10 4.57 -0.44
N LEU A 76 3.39 5.64 -0.80
CA LEU A 76 2.31 6.21 0.01
C LEU A 76 1.14 5.22 0.12
N ILE A 77 0.69 4.66 -1.01
CA ILE A 77 -0.39 3.68 -1.03
C ILE A 77 -0.01 2.39 -0.30
N ASN A 78 1.24 1.96 -0.42
CA ASN A 78 1.76 0.80 0.31
C ASN A 78 1.73 1.03 1.82
N LEU A 79 2.12 2.22 2.28
CA LEU A 79 2.05 2.58 3.70
C LEU A 79 0.61 2.58 4.21
N ILE A 80 -0.31 3.22 3.47
CA ILE A 80 -1.73 3.28 3.83
C ILE A 80 -2.32 1.87 3.91
N SER A 81 -2.05 1.03 2.90
CA SER A 81 -2.56 -0.35 2.85
C SER A 81 -2.02 -1.19 4.01
N SER A 82 -0.72 -1.09 4.29
CA SER A 82 -0.08 -1.81 5.39
C SER A 82 -0.66 -1.40 6.75
N ARG A 83 -0.96 -0.11 6.91
CA ARG A 83 -1.54 0.43 8.13
C ARG A 83 -3.00 0.04 8.30
N ALA A 84 -3.79 0.05 7.22
CA ALA A 84 -5.17 -0.44 7.25
C ALA A 84 -5.24 -1.90 7.70
N LEU A 85 -4.42 -2.78 7.11
CA LEU A 85 -4.34 -4.19 7.52
C LEU A 85 -3.92 -4.35 8.99
N ALA A 86 -2.94 -3.58 9.45
CA ALA A 86 -2.50 -3.63 10.85
C ALA A 86 -3.62 -3.20 11.81
N LEU A 87 -4.39 -2.17 11.46
CA LEU A 87 -5.53 -1.71 12.26
C LEU A 87 -6.68 -2.73 12.27
N GLU A 88 -6.91 -3.42 11.15
CA GLU A 88 -7.88 -4.52 11.07
C GLU A 88 -7.46 -5.70 11.98
N GLU A 89 -6.18 -6.09 11.97
CA GLU A 89 -5.64 -7.15 12.85
C GLU A 89 -5.69 -6.79 14.34
N LEU A 90 -5.43 -5.52 14.66
CA LEU A 90 -5.41 -5.02 16.04
C LEU A 90 -6.80 -4.65 16.56
N SER A 91 -7.80 -4.54 15.68
CA SER A 91 -9.17 -4.30 16.11
C SER A 91 -9.66 -5.51 16.90
N PRO A 92 -9.98 -5.35 18.20
CA PRO A 92 -10.60 -6.44 18.93
C PRO A 92 -11.92 -6.72 18.23
N SER A 93 -12.05 -7.93 17.68
CA SER A 93 -13.26 -8.38 17.01
C SER A 93 -14.46 -8.03 17.88
N VAL A 94 -15.31 -7.13 17.40
CA VAL A 94 -16.66 -6.93 17.93
C VAL A 94 -17.49 -8.17 17.61
N ALA A 95 -17.17 -9.25 18.30
CA ALA A 95 -17.92 -10.50 18.36
C ALA A 95 -18.17 -10.81 19.83
N ASN A 96 -19.08 -10.04 20.43
CA ASN A 96 -19.86 -10.56 21.55
C ASN A 96 -20.65 -11.77 21.04
N LYS A 97 -20.27 -12.98 21.46
CA LYS A 97 -21.17 -13.95 22.12
C LYS A 97 -20.45 -15.27 22.43
N SER A 98 -20.60 -15.64 23.69
CA SER A 98 -20.63 -17.02 24.20
C SER A 98 -19.30 -17.78 24.24
N ARG A 99 -18.73 -17.82 25.44
CA ARG A 99 -17.87 -18.91 25.91
C ARG A 99 -18.65 -20.23 25.86
N PRO A 100 -18.10 -21.29 25.24
CA PRO A 100 -18.32 -22.63 25.75
C PRO A 100 -16.98 -23.17 26.24
N THR A 101 -16.91 -23.41 27.55
CA THR A 101 -16.00 -24.41 28.13
C THR A 101 -16.26 -25.75 27.46
N VAL A 102 -15.35 -26.21 26.59
CA VAL A 102 -15.27 -27.62 26.19
C VAL A 102 -13.82 -28.08 26.21
N LYS A 103 -13.70 -29.29 26.74
CA LYS A 103 -12.54 -30.01 27.24
C LYS A 103 -11.49 -30.26 26.17
N ALA A 104 -10.25 -30.34 26.64
CA ALA A 104 -9.11 -30.86 25.89
C ALA A 104 -9.43 -32.23 25.29
N ASN A 105 -9.10 -32.41 24.02
CA ASN A 105 -8.80 -33.71 23.42
C ASN A 105 -7.71 -33.52 22.37
N ASN A 106 -6.67 -34.35 22.51
CA ASN A 106 -5.49 -34.37 21.67
C ASN A 106 -5.84 -34.74 20.22
N ALA A 107 -5.46 -33.88 19.28
CA ALA A 107 -5.32 -34.25 17.88
C ALA A 107 -3.99 -33.66 17.37
N THR A 108 -3.10 -34.57 17.00
CA THR A 108 -1.79 -34.33 16.39
C THR A 108 -1.92 -33.50 15.12
N LEU A 109 -1.49 -32.24 15.16
CA LEU A 109 -1.32 -31.40 13.97
C LEU A 109 0.00 -30.64 14.06
N SER A 110 0.86 -30.94 13.09
CA SER A 110 2.10 -30.27 12.67
C SER A 110 2.51 -29.03 13.48
N ASN A 111 3.66 -29.16 14.13
CA ASN A 111 4.43 -28.17 14.85
C ASN A 111 4.80 -26.95 13.97
N GLN A 112 3.83 -26.07 13.71
CA GLN A 112 4.08 -24.70 13.26
C GLN A 112 3.70 -23.77 14.41
N SER A 113 4.70 -23.42 15.20
CA SER A 113 4.64 -22.35 16.19
C SER A 113 3.98 -21.11 15.55
N PRO A 114 2.85 -20.61 16.09
CA PRO A 114 2.22 -19.41 15.58
C PRO A 114 3.18 -18.24 15.79
N GLY A 115 3.69 -17.68 14.70
CA GLY A 115 4.53 -16.47 14.73
C GLY A 115 5.92 -16.57 14.10
N GLN A 116 6.35 -17.74 13.60
CA GLN A 116 7.65 -17.86 12.93
C GLN A 116 7.53 -17.79 11.40
N CYS A 117 8.40 -16.99 10.79
CA CYS A 117 8.52 -16.84 9.35
C CYS A 117 8.96 -18.16 8.71
N THR A 118 8.22 -18.65 7.73
CA THR A 118 8.57 -19.91 7.06
C THR A 118 9.83 -19.81 6.21
N LEU A 119 10.26 -18.59 5.85
CA LEU A 119 11.44 -18.35 5.01
C LEU A 119 12.74 -18.28 5.83
N CYS A 120 12.76 -17.48 6.91
CA CYS A 120 13.99 -17.25 7.69
C CYS A 120 13.92 -17.77 9.13
N LYS A 121 12.82 -18.43 9.52
CA LYS A 121 12.56 -19.01 10.86
C LYS A 121 12.60 -18.01 12.03
N LYS A 122 12.60 -16.71 11.75
CA LYS A 122 12.53 -15.61 12.74
C LYS A 122 11.09 -15.26 13.12
N PRO A 123 10.84 -14.62 14.28
CA PRO A 123 9.48 -14.31 14.75
C PRO A 123 8.86 -13.13 14.01
N HIS A 124 8.38 -13.35 12.78
CA HIS A 124 7.57 -12.41 12.01
C HIS A 124 6.72 -13.14 10.97
N SER A 125 5.65 -12.48 10.51
CA SER A 125 4.85 -12.96 9.38
C SER A 125 5.66 -12.94 8.08
N PHE A 126 5.41 -13.90 7.20
CA PHE A 126 6.08 -14.05 5.91
C PHE A 126 6.05 -12.74 5.07
N ASN A 127 4.94 -12.01 5.10
CA ASN A 127 4.76 -10.76 4.36
C ASN A 127 5.70 -9.64 4.83
N LYS A 128 6.20 -9.73 6.07
CA LYS A 128 7.13 -8.78 6.69
C LYS A 128 8.57 -9.29 6.69
N CYS A 129 8.85 -10.40 5.98
CA CYS A 129 10.18 -11.00 6.00
C CYS A 129 11.19 -10.18 5.20
N PRO A 130 12.30 -9.69 5.82
CA PRO A 130 13.31 -8.91 5.10
C PRO A 130 13.95 -9.71 3.95
N GLN A 131 14.15 -11.01 4.11
CA GLN A 131 14.68 -11.86 3.04
C GLN A 131 13.72 -12.03 1.86
N PHE A 132 12.41 -11.89 2.09
CA PHE A 132 11.41 -11.91 1.03
C PHE A 132 11.33 -10.54 0.33
N LEU A 133 11.35 -9.47 1.12
CA LEU A 133 11.29 -8.09 0.62
C LEU A 133 12.56 -7.69 -0.14
N ASN A 134 13.73 -8.23 0.19
CA ASN A 134 14.98 -7.93 -0.53
C ASN A 134 15.17 -8.73 -1.83
N LYS A 135 14.26 -9.66 -2.15
CA LYS A 135 14.31 -10.42 -3.42
C LYS A 135 13.69 -9.62 -4.57
N SER A 136 14.19 -9.84 -5.78
CA SER A 136 13.58 -9.27 -6.99
C SER A 136 12.17 -9.83 -7.23
N PRO A 137 11.30 -9.14 -7.98
CA PRO A 137 9.96 -9.64 -8.28
C PRO A 137 9.95 -11.07 -8.85
N SER A 138 10.86 -11.41 -9.77
CA SER A 138 11.00 -12.76 -10.34
C SER A 138 11.38 -13.79 -9.27
N GLN A 139 12.33 -13.46 -8.39
CA GLN A 139 12.72 -14.33 -7.28
C GLN A 139 11.60 -14.50 -6.25
N ARG A 140 10.79 -13.46 -6.01
CA ARG A 140 9.61 -13.56 -5.13
C ARG A 140 8.56 -14.48 -5.74
N HIS A 141 8.32 -14.42 -7.05
CA HIS A 141 7.40 -15.35 -7.74
C HIS A 141 7.81 -16.80 -7.58
N GLU A 142 9.08 -17.08 -7.84
CA GLU A 142 9.63 -18.43 -7.71
C GLU A 142 9.52 -18.93 -6.26
N LEU A 143 9.81 -18.06 -5.29
CA LEU A 143 9.71 -18.40 -3.87
C LEU A 143 8.27 -18.69 -3.45
N ILE A 144 7.29 -17.91 -3.91
CA ILE A 144 5.87 -18.16 -3.65
C ILE A 144 5.40 -19.47 -4.28
N LYS A 145 5.84 -19.75 -5.50
CA LYS A 145 5.61 -21.02 -6.19
C LYS A 145 6.18 -22.20 -5.39
N ASN A 146 7.45 -22.12 -5.00
CA ASN A 146 8.16 -23.19 -4.29
C ASN A 146 7.65 -23.40 -2.85
N SER A 147 7.08 -22.36 -2.23
CA SER A 147 6.52 -22.43 -0.88
C SER A 147 5.01 -22.71 -0.85
N ASN A 148 4.38 -23.00 -2.01
CA ASN A 148 2.95 -23.29 -2.15
C ASN A 148 2.06 -22.24 -1.45
N ARG A 149 2.37 -20.97 -1.69
CA ARG A 149 1.60 -19.83 -1.15
C ARG A 149 0.72 -19.22 -2.22
N CYS A 150 -0.37 -18.60 -1.78
CA CYS A 150 -1.29 -17.91 -2.68
C CYS A 150 -0.62 -16.67 -3.29
N PHE A 151 -0.64 -16.56 -4.62
CA PHE A 151 -0.10 -15.39 -5.34
C PHE A 151 -0.86 -14.08 -5.04
N ASN A 152 -2.08 -14.13 -4.49
CA ASN A 152 -2.87 -12.94 -4.19
C ASN A 152 -2.67 -12.42 -2.75
N CYS A 153 -2.75 -13.31 -1.76
CA CYS A 153 -2.71 -12.92 -0.34
C CYS A 153 -1.45 -13.41 0.40
N LEU A 154 -0.56 -14.15 -0.27
CA LEU A 154 0.62 -14.80 0.30
C LEU A 154 0.33 -15.82 1.41
N GLY A 155 -0.96 -16.14 1.61
CA GLY A 155 -1.43 -17.12 2.58
C GLY A 155 -1.05 -18.55 2.20
N ILE A 156 -1.04 -19.43 3.21
CA ILE A 156 -0.76 -20.86 3.05
C ILE A 156 -2.09 -21.58 2.77
N LYS A 157 -2.02 -22.77 2.17
CA LYS A 157 -3.12 -23.75 2.05
C LYS A 157 -4.22 -23.43 1.02
N HIS A 158 -4.00 -22.49 0.11
CA HIS A 158 -4.93 -22.26 -1.00
C HIS A 158 -4.25 -21.63 -2.21
N SER A 159 -4.82 -21.89 -3.39
CA SER A 159 -4.39 -21.29 -4.65
C SER A 159 -5.00 -19.90 -4.86
N ILE A 160 -4.59 -19.24 -5.94
CA ILE A 160 -5.17 -17.94 -6.35
C ILE A 160 -6.66 -18.04 -6.70
N GLN A 161 -7.10 -19.19 -7.21
CA GLN A 161 -8.48 -19.43 -7.64
C GLN A 161 -9.43 -19.58 -6.44
N GLU A 162 -8.93 -20.20 -5.37
CA GLU A 162 -9.67 -20.42 -4.12
C GLU A 162 -9.52 -19.26 -3.13
N CYS A 163 -8.79 -18.21 -3.53
CA CYS A 163 -8.54 -17.06 -2.67
C CYS A 163 -9.82 -16.24 -2.47
N LYS A 164 -10.29 -16.20 -1.22
CA LYS A 164 -11.45 -15.38 -0.80
C LYS A 164 -11.18 -13.88 -0.87
N SER A 165 -9.91 -13.47 -0.95
CA SER A 165 -9.55 -12.06 -1.09
C SER A 165 -10.02 -11.53 -2.44
N LYS A 166 -10.81 -10.45 -2.38
CA LYS A 166 -11.24 -9.69 -3.57
C LYS A 166 -10.16 -8.72 -4.06
N PHE A 167 -8.99 -8.70 -3.42
CA PHE A 167 -7.87 -7.86 -3.80
C PHE A 167 -7.47 -8.12 -5.27
N LYS A 168 -7.35 -7.03 -6.02
CA LYS A 168 -6.77 -6.96 -7.36
C LYS A 168 -5.77 -5.83 -7.35
N TYR A 169 -4.60 -6.05 -7.94
CA TYR A 169 -3.60 -4.99 -8.06
C TYR A 169 -4.13 -3.90 -8.98
N ARG A 170 -4.12 -2.64 -8.54
CA ARG A 170 -4.84 -1.55 -9.21
C ARG A 170 -4.25 -1.20 -10.58
N THR A 171 -2.93 -1.32 -10.74
CA THR A 171 -2.23 -0.92 -11.97
C THR A 171 -2.56 -1.83 -13.14
N CYS A 172 -2.67 -3.15 -12.92
CA CYS A 172 -2.92 -4.11 -14.00
C CYS A 172 -4.26 -4.87 -13.86
N GLN A 173 -5.04 -4.59 -12.81
CA GLN A 173 -6.34 -5.21 -12.50
C GLN A 173 -6.33 -6.75 -12.38
N LYS A 174 -5.15 -7.36 -12.21
CA LYS A 174 -4.99 -8.81 -12.03
C LYS A 174 -5.01 -9.17 -10.55
N LYS A 175 -5.44 -10.40 -10.24
CA LYS A 175 -5.44 -10.94 -8.87
C LYS A 175 -4.02 -11.38 -8.53
N HIS A 176 -3.22 -10.50 -7.95
CA HIS A 176 -1.92 -10.87 -7.38
C HIS A 176 -1.54 -9.85 -6.32
N HIS A 177 -0.68 -10.27 -5.40
CA HIS A 177 -0.09 -9.41 -4.41
C HIS A 177 0.86 -8.42 -5.10
N PHE A 178 0.80 -7.13 -4.77
CA PHE A 178 1.59 -6.09 -5.44
C PHE A 178 3.12 -6.37 -5.43
N LEU A 179 3.66 -6.98 -4.35
CA LEU A 179 5.07 -7.42 -4.28
C LEU A 179 5.47 -8.46 -5.35
N LEU A 180 4.47 -9.09 -5.97
CA LEU A 180 4.59 -10.03 -7.08
C LEU A 180 4.07 -9.39 -8.37
N HIS A 181 4.10 -8.06 -8.51
CA HIS A 181 3.89 -7.50 -9.83
C HIS A 181 5.18 -7.65 -10.65
N LEU A 182 5.08 -8.33 -11.78
CA LEU A 182 6.05 -8.21 -12.86
C LEU A 182 5.44 -7.22 -13.85
N ASP A 183 6.06 -6.05 -13.99
CA ASP A 183 5.80 -5.19 -15.13
C ASP A 183 6.11 -6.02 -16.37
N SER A 184 5.06 -6.51 -17.01
CA SER A 184 5.21 -7.08 -18.34
C SER A 184 5.54 -5.90 -19.23
N ILE A 185 6.76 -5.89 -19.75
CA ILE A 185 7.13 -5.10 -20.93
C ILE A 185 6.07 -5.30 -22.00
#